data_AF-A0A5J5DBI5-F1
#
_entry.id   AF-A0A5J5DBI5-F1
#
_cell.length_a   1.000
_cell.length_b   1.000
_cell.length_c   1.000
_cell.angle_alpha   90.00
_cell.angle_beta   90.00
_cell.angle_gamma   90.00
#
_symmetry.space_group_name_H-M   'P 1'
#
loop_
_entity.id
_entity.type
_entity.pdbx_description
1 polymer ?
#
loop_
_entity_poly.entity_id
_entity_poly.type
_entity_poly.pdbx_seq_one_letter_code
_entity_poly.pdbx_strand_id
1 'polypeptide(L)'
;MWETPHTFNPQHFLDGDGKFRKREAFLPFSAGKRVCLGEQLARMELFLFFTCLLQRFSFSAPAGEPPTLEFKLGATLCPKPYRLCAVPR
;
A
#
# COMPACT_ATOMS: atom_id res chain seq x y z
N MET A 1 -2.96 17.02 9.44
CA MET A 1 -4.18 16.64 8.70
C MET A 1 -3.79 16.25 7.28
N TRP A 2 -4.50 15.32 6.65
CA TRP A 2 -4.24 14.91 5.25
C TRP A 2 -4.96 15.86 4.29
N GLU A 3 -4.35 16.16 3.14
CA GLU A 3 -4.92 17.07 2.13
C GLU A 3 -6.04 16.40 1.32
N THR A 4 -5.81 15.16 0.88
CA THR A 4 -6.77 14.37 0.09
C THR A 4 -7.01 12.98 0.72
N PRO A 5 -7.60 12.90 1.93
CA PRO A 5 -7.63 11.67 2.75
C PRO A 5 -8.32 10.46 2.11
N HIS A 6 -9.22 10.68 1.14
CA HIS A 6 -9.97 9.63 0.46
C HIS A 6 -9.41 9.28 -0.93
N THR A 7 -8.27 9.86 -1.30
CA THR A 7 -7.60 9.62 -2.59
C THR A 7 -6.24 8.96 -2.33
N PHE A 8 -5.91 7.93 -3.09
CA PHE A 8 -4.56 7.37 -3.09
C PHE A 8 -3.58 8.41 -3.65
N ASN A 9 -2.81 9.06 -2.77
CA ASN A 9 -1.90 10.13 -3.12
C ASN A 9 -0.54 9.94 -2.44
N PRO A 10 0.47 9.39 -3.14
CA PRO A 10 1.82 9.22 -2.59
C PRO A 10 2.49 10.53 -2.13
N GLN A 11 2.08 11.69 -2.67
CA GLN A 11 2.64 13.00 -2.31
C GLN A 11 2.41 13.35 -0.84
N HIS A 12 1.45 12.72 -0.16
CA HIS A 12 1.28 12.95 1.27
C HIS A 12 2.51 12.58 2.10
N PHE A 13 3.37 11.69 1.58
CA PHE A 13 4.59 11.21 2.21
C PHE A 13 5.86 11.88 1.66
N LEU A 14 5.73 12.90 0.82
CA LEU A 14 6.85 13.67 0.31
C LEU A 14 6.88 15.09 0.92
N ASP A 15 8.06 15.69 1.01
CA ASP A 15 8.25 17.11 1.31
C ASP A 15 8.41 17.95 0.02
N GLY A 16 8.67 19.25 0.17
CA GLY A 16 8.80 20.16 -0.97
C GLY A 16 9.97 19.85 -1.91
N ASP A 17 10.97 19.09 -1.44
CA ASP A 17 12.12 18.66 -2.21
C ASP A 17 11.94 17.23 -2.77
N GLY A 18 10.76 16.63 -2.59
CA GLY A 18 10.46 15.26 -3.02
C GLY A 18 11.10 14.17 -2.15
N LYS A 19 11.60 14.50 -0.96
CA LYS A 19 12.16 13.50 -0.02
C LYS A 19 11.04 12.89 0.82
N PHE A 20 11.26 11.65 1.25
CA PHE A 20 10.32 10.97 2.14
C PHE A 20 10.20 11.70 3.48
N ARG A 21 8.97 11.98 3.88
CA ARG A 21 8.61 12.54 5.18
C ARG A 21 7.67 11.58 5.91
N LYS A 22 8.10 11.13 7.09
CA LYS A 22 7.23 10.38 8.03
C LYS A 22 6.11 11.29 8.55
N ARG A 23 4.89 10.77 8.61
CA ARG A 23 3.72 11.45 9.18
C ARG A 23 3.36 10.81 10.52
N GLU A 24 3.32 11.60 11.60
CA GLU A 24 2.90 11.10 12.91
C GLU A 24 1.46 10.59 12.94
N ALA A 25 0.59 11.11 12.05
CA ALA A 25 -0.77 10.62 11.89
C ALA A 25 -0.88 9.28 11.14
N PHE A 26 0.22 8.73 10.65
CA PHE A 26 0.26 7.44 9.96
C PHE A 26 0.59 6.31 10.94
N LEU A 27 -0.44 5.71 11.52
CA LEU A 27 -0.34 4.68 12.57
C LEU A 27 -0.99 3.35 12.15
N PRO A 28 -0.58 2.71 11.03
CA PRO A 28 -1.18 1.44 10.60
C PRO A 28 -0.89 0.26 11.54
N PHE A 29 0.11 0.40 12.41
CA PHE A 29 0.55 -0.62 13.38
C PHE A 29 0.15 -0.29 14.82
N SER A 30 -0.80 0.63 15.02
CA SER A 30 -1.16 1.20 16.33
C SER A 30 0.00 1.99 16.97
N ALA A 31 -0.08 2.25 18.27
CA ALA A 31 0.92 2.99 19.05
C ALA A 31 0.99 2.52 20.52
N GLY A 32 2.03 2.93 21.23
CA GLY A 32 2.19 2.70 22.67
C GLY A 32 2.56 1.25 23.03
N LYS A 33 2.19 0.81 24.24
CA LYS A 33 2.59 -0.50 24.82
C LYS A 33 2.09 -1.72 24.02
N ARG A 34 1.13 -1.53 23.11
CA ARG A 34 0.53 -2.58 22.27
C ARG A 34 0.74 -2.31 20.78
N VAL A 35 1.74 -1.50 20.42
CA VAL A 35 2.17 -1.37 19.02
C VAL A 35 2.48 -2.75 18.44
N CYS A 36 2.19 -2.95 17.15
CA CYS A 36 2.39 -4.25 16.51
C CYS A 36 3.85 -4.71 16.65
N LEU A 37 4.04 -5.83 17.35
CA LEU A 37 5.36 -6.43 17.56
C LEU A 37 6.07 -6.75 16.23
N GLY A 38 5.30 -7.03 15.17
CA GLY A 38 5.80 -7.37 13.84
C GLY A 38 6.05 -6.18 12.91
N GLU A 39 5.93 -4.92 13.35
CA GLU A 39 6.04 -3.75 12.45
C GLU A 39 7.31 -3.78 11.58
N GLN A 40 8.48 -4.03 12.20
CA GLN A 40 9.75 -3.98 11.46
C GLN A 40 9.83 -5.06 10.38
N LEU A 41 9.40 -6.28 10.71
CA LEU A 41 9.35 -7.39 9.75
C LEU A 41 8.37 -7.08 8.62
N ALA A 42 7.16 -6.63 8.95
CA ALA A 42 6.14 -6.28 7.95
C ALA A 42 6.62 -5.18 7.00
N ARG A 43 7.34 -4.16 7.50
CA ARG A 43 7.90 -3.09 6.65
C ARG A 43 8.98 -3.61 5.70
N MET A 44 9.84 -4.51 6.17
CA MET A 44 10.86 -5.16 5.33
C MET A 44 10.20 -6.02 4.25
N GLU A 45 9.24 -6.87 4.62
CA GLU A 45 8.51 -7.72 3.68
C GLU A 45 7.78 -6.88 2.62
N LEU A 46 7.03 -5.85 3.04
CA LEU A 46 6.32 -4.96 2.12
C LEU A 46 7.29 -4.32 1.12
N PHE A 47 8.42 -3.79 1.58
CA PHE A 47 9.41 -3.19 0.70
C PHE A 47 9.98 -4.22 -0.29
N LEU A 48 10.54 -5.32 0.22
CA LEU A 48 11.22 -6.32 -0.59
C LEU A 48 10.28 -6.98 -1.60
N PHE A 49 9.11 -7.48 -1.17
CA PHE A 49 8.19 -8.15 -2.09
C PHE A 49 7.66 -7.18 -3.14
N PHE A 50 7.25 -5.97 -2.75
CA PHE A 50 6.72 -5.00 -3.69
C PHE A 50 7.76 -4.58 -4.73
N THR A 51 8.97 -4.22 -4.31
CA THR A 51 10.03 -3.81 -5.25
C THR A 51 10.48 -4.96 -6.14
N CYS A 52 10.65 -6.17 -5.59
CA CYS A 52 11.07 -7.33 -6.38
C CYS A 52 10.02 -7.72 -7.44
N LEU A 53 8.73 -7.67 -7.09
CA LEU A 53 7.65 -7.94 -8.04
C LEU A 53 7.62 -6.90 -9.16
N LEU A 54 7.67 -5.61 -8.83
CA LEU A 54 7.64 -4.53 -9.82
C LEU A 54 8.93 -4.42 -10.65
N GLN A 55 10.07 -4.86 -10.11
CA GLN A 55 11.32 -4.91 -10.86
C GLN A 55 11.24 -5.94 -11.99
N ARG A 56 10.57 -7.07 -11.74
CA ARG A 56 10.50 -8.22 -12.66
C ARG A 56 9.28 -8.23 -13.56
N PHE A 57 8.14 -7.68 -13.12
CA PHE A 57 6.88 -7.75 -13.84
C PHE A 57 6.22 -6.37 -13.95
N SER A 58 5.58 -6.13 -15.09
CA SER A 58 4.58 -5.09 -15.27
C SER A 58 3.20 -5.67 -15.02
N PHE A 59 2.41 -4.95 -14.20
CA PHE A 59 1.07 -5.36 -13.81
C PHE A 59 0.00 -4.53 -14.51
N SER A 60 -1.04 -5.19 -15.01
CA SER A 60 -2.21 -4.54 -15.60
C SER A 60 -3.49 -5.29 -15.27
N ALA A 61 -4.64 -4.62 -15.39
CA ALA A 61 -5.92 -5.31 -15.39
C ALA A 61 -6.08 -6.14 -16.68
N PRO A 62 -6.79 -7.27 -16.64
CA PRO A 62 -7.23 -7.95 -17.85
C PRO A 62 -8.13 -7.03 -18.69
N ALA A 63 -8.15 -7.24 -20.01
CA ALA A 63 -8.95 -6.43 -20.92
C ALA A 63 -10.45 -6.51 -20.55
N GLY A 64 -11.07 -5.35 -20.32
CA GLY A 64 -12.49 -5.26 -19.98
C GLY A 64 -12.85 -5.61 -18.52
N GLU A 65 -11.87 -5.95 -17.67
CA GLU A 65 -12.10 -6.36 -16.28
C GLU A 65 -11.28 -5.49 -15.28
N PRO A 66 -11.55 -4.18 -15.18
CA PRO A 66 -10.85 -3.35 -14.19
C PRO A 66 -11.22 -3.76 -12.75
N PRO A 67 -10.26 -3.77 -11.81
CA PRO A 67 -10.56 -4.09 -10.42
C PRO A 67 -11.44 -3.00 -9.78
N THR A 68 -12.33 -3.42 -8.89
CA THR A 68 -13.09 -2.50 -8.02
C THR A 68 -12.26 -2.11 -6.79
N LEU A 69 -12.49 -0.90 -6.27
CA LEU A 69 -11.94 -0.44 -4.99
C LEU A 69 -12.80 -0.85 -3.78
N GLU A 70 -13.92 -1.55 -4.02
CA GLU A 70 -14.74 -2.10 -2.95
C GLU A 70 -14.00 -3.20 -2.18
N PHE A 71 -14.21 -3.22 -0.87
CA PHE A 71 -13.56 -4.14 0.04
C PHE A 71 -14.57 -5.02 0.78
N LYS A 72 -14.08 -6.15 1.29
CA LYS A 72 -14.75 -6.97 2.28
C LYS A 72 -14.31 -6.51 3.67
N LEU A 73 -15.27 -6.11 4.49
CA LEU A 73 -15.04 -5.74 5.88
C LEU A 73 -14.97 -7.00 6.75
N GLY A 74 -13.92 -7.13 7.55
CA GLY A 74 -13.73 -8.17 8.56
C GLY A 74 -12.78 -7.68 9.66
N ALA A 75 -12.03 -8.58 10.29
CA ALA A 75 -10.95 -8.20 11.21
C ALA A 75 -9.86 -7.34 10.52
N THR A 76 -9.69 -7.53 9.21
CA THR A 76 -8.90 -6.69 8.31
C THR A 76 -9.75 -6.22 7.14
N LEU A 77 -9.27 -5.22 6.40
CA LEU A 77 -9.86 -4.81 5.13
C LEU A 77 -9.16 -5.55 3.99
N CYS A 78 -9.94 -6.30 3.21
CA CYS A 78 -9.42 -7.04 2.05
C CYS A 78 -10.13 -6.57 0.77
N PRO A 79 -9.42 -6.40 -0.36
CA PRO A 79 -10.08 -6.14 -1.63
C PRO A 79 -11.03 -7.30 -2.00
N LYS A 80 -12.09 -7.02 -2.75
CA LYS A 80 -12.86 -8.09 -3.40
C LYS A 80 -11.93 -8.88 -4.35
N PRO A 81 -12.19 -10.19 -4.59
CA PRO A 81 -11.37 -10.98 -5.52
C PRO A 81 -11.25 -10.29 -6.89
N TYR A 82 -10.02 -10.15 -7.39
CA TYR A 82 -9.72 -9.53 -8.67
C TYR A 82 -8.64 -10.32 -9.40
N ARG A 83 -8.55 -10.11 -10.72
CA ARG A 83 -7.52 -10.69 -11.58
C ARG A 83 -6.57 -9.60 -12.05
N LEU A 84 -5.35 -10.01 -12.37
CA LEU A 84 -4.28 -9.15 -12.85
C LEU A 84 -3.42 -9.94 -13.83
N CYS A 85 -2.91 -9.26 -14.85
CA CYS A 85 -1.87 -9.78 -15.73
C CYS A 85 -0.51 -9.35 -15.16
N ALA A 86 0.42 -10.28 -15.03
CA ALA A 86 1.81 -10.02 -14.68
C ALA A 86 2.70 -10.43 -15.86
N VAL A 87 3.24 -9.44 -16.57
CA VAL A 87 4.07 -9.66 -17.77
C VAL A 87 5.52 -9.34 -17.40
N PRO A 88 6.50 -10.23 -17.67
CA PRO A 88 7.91 -9.93 -17.42
C PRO A 88 8.35 -8.60 -18.07
N ARG A 89 9.16 -7.82 -17.36
CA ARG A 89 9.75 -6.56 -17.85
C ARG A 89 10.97 -6.79 -18.74
#